data_AF-A0A3M1PRY3-F1
#
_entry.id   AF-A0A3M1PRY3-F1
#
_cell.length_a   1.000
_cell.length_b   1.000
_cell.length_c   1.000
_cell.angle_alpha   90.00
_cell.angle_beta   90.00
_cell.angle_gamma   90.00
#
_symmetry.space_group_name_H-M   'P 1'
#
loop_
_entity.id
_entity.type
_entity.pdbx_description
1 polymer ?
#
loop_
_entity_poly.entity_id
_entity_poly.type
_entity_poly.pdbx_seq_one_letter_code
_entity_poly.pdbx_strand_id
1 'polypeptide(L)' 'MLQLRRRILLVGFVLFQVSARPSPAQVNAWKSFTSVGTIRDILVDSENAWAVSNGGVFQLRLADESVTSITNTDGLSAN' A
#
# COMPACT_ATOMS: atom_id res chain seq x y z
N MET A 1 -55.26 3.30 -3.00
CA MET A 1 -54.10 2.41 -3.21
C MET A 1 -52.90 3.08 -3.89
N LEU A 2 -53.07 4.01 -4.83
CA LEU A 2 -51.96 4.67 -5.56
C LEU A 2 -51.00 5.49 -4.66
N GLN A 3 -51.53 6.23 -3.68
CA GLN A 3 -50.75 7.06 -2.75
C GLN A 3 -49.84 6.24 -1.82
N LEU A 4 -50.25 5.02 -1.45
CA LEU A 4 -49.48 4.13 -0.57
C LEU A 4 -48.27 3.53 -1.31
N ARG A 5 -48.45 3.15 -2.58
CA ARG A 5 -47.37 2.65 -3.46
C ARG A 5 -46.27 3.69 -3.67
N ARG A 6 -46.66 4.97 -3.84
CA ARG A 6 -45.71 6.09 -4.00
C ARG A 6 -44.86 6.33 -2.74
N ARG A 7 -45.45 6.18 -1.55
CA ARG A 7 -44.73 6.33 -0.27
C ARG A 7 -43.72 5.20 -0.06
N ILE A 8 -44.09 3.96 -0.39
CA ILE A 8 -43.19 2.80 -0.28
C ILE A 8 -41.99 2.96 -1.22
N LEU A 9 -42.21 3.43 -2.46
CA LEU A 9 -41.13 3.69 -3.41
C LEU A 9 -40.19 4.81 -2.94
N LEU A 10 -40.74 5.89 -2.37
CA LEU A 10 -39.93 6.99 -1.84
C LEU A 10 -39.09 6.56 -0.62
N VAL A 11 -39.67 5.77 0.29
CA VAL A 11 -38.94 5.24 1.46
C VAL A 11 -37.85 4.27 1.00
N GLY A 12 -38.14 3.38 0.05
CA GLY A 12 -37.15 2.48 -0.52
C GLY A 12 -36.00 3.24 -1.20
N PHE A 13 -36.32 4.32 -1.93
CA PHE A 13 -35.32 5.17 -2.56
C PHE A 13 -34.43 5.89 -1.53
N VAL A 14 -35.02 6.44 -0.47
CA VAL A 14 -34.27 7.09 0.61
C VAL A 14 -33.36 6.10 1.34
N LEU A 15 -33.84 4.89 1.60
CA LEU A 15 -33.03 3.83 2.23
C LEU A 15 -31.86 3.39 1.34
N PHE A 16 -32.07 3.31 0.02
CA PHE A 16 -31.00 2.98 -0.93
C PHE A 16 -29.87 4.02 -0.95
N GLN A 17 -30.20 5.31 -0.85
CA GLN A 17 -29.20 6.38 -0.82
C GLN A 17 -28.34 6.37 0.45
N VAL A 18 -28.89 5.94 1.60
CA VAL A 18 -28.16 5.87 2.87
C VAL A 18 -27.10 4.75 2.87
N SER A 19 -27.30 3.68 2.09
CA SER A 19 -26.34 2.59 1.97
C SER A 19 -25.18 2.89 1.01
N ALA A 20 -25.34 3.87 0.11
CA ALA A 20 -24.30 4.28 -0.82
C ALA A 20 -23.31 5.25 -0.15
N ARG A 21 -22.54 4.77 0.83
CA ARG A 21 -21.40 5.55 1.32
C ARG A 21 -20.31 5.55 0.24
N PRO A 22 -19.86 6.73 -0.24
CA PRO A 22 -18.69 6.77 -1.09
C PRO A 22 -17.52 6.19 -0.30
N SER A 23 -16.94 5.10 -0.79
CA SER A 23 -15.65 4.62 -0.29
C SER A 23 -14.64 5.71 -0.62
N PRO A 24 -13.91 6.28 0.36
CA PRO A 24 -12.78 7.14 0.04
C PRO A 24 -11.83 6.29 -0.80
N ALA A 25 -11.66 6.65 -2.07
CA ALA A 25 -10.57 6.11 -2.87
C ALA A 25 -9.31 6.33 -2.04
N GLN A 26 -8.64 5.24 -1.65
CA GLN A 26 -7.50 5.30 -0.75
C GLN A 26 -6.34 5.94 -1.52
N VAL A 27 -6.30 7.27 -1.50
CA VAL A 27 -5.16 8.07 -1.92
C VAL A 27 -4.00 7.58 -1.04
N ASN A 28 -2.99 6.94 -1.64
CA ASN A 28 -1.87 6.20 -1.03
C ASN A 28 -1.93 4.66 -1.06
N ALA A 29 -2.87 4.03 -1.79
CA ALA A 29 -2.79 2.58 -2.05
C ALA A 29 -1.78 2.19 -3.15
N TRP A 30 -1.13 3.17 -3.79
CA TRP A 30 -0.15 2.91 -4.83
C TRP A 30 1.22 2.65 -4.21
N LYS A 31 1.65 1.38 -4.21
CA LYS A 31 3.02 0.98 -3.89
C LYS A 31 3.69 0.48 -5.16
N SER A 32 4.78 1.12 -5.59
CA SER A 32 5.60 0.62 -6.68
C SER A 32 6.44 -0.55 -6.20
N PHE A 33 6.24 -1.73 -6.77
CA PHE A 33 7.12 -2.88 -6.58
C PHE A 33 8.17 -2.86 -7.69
N THR A 34 9.32 -2.25 -7.42
CA THR A 34 10.47 -2.34 -8.33
C THR A 34 11.15 -3.68 -8.07
N SER A 35 11.45 -4.43 -9.14
CA SER A 35 12.29 -5.62 -9.03
C SER A 35 13.58 -5.25 -8.31
N VAL A 36 14.01 -6.07 -7.35
CA VAL A 36 15.31 -5.91 -6.65
C VAL A 36 16.43 -5.82 -7.69
N GLY A 37 16.27 -6.39 -8.88
CA GLY A 37 17.26 -6.31 -9.95
C GLY A 37 18.55 -7.02 -9.55
N THR A 38 19.67 -6.57 -10.11
CA THR A 38 20.99 -7.12 -9.79
C THR A 38 21.50 -6.52 -8.49
N ILE A 39 21.87 -7.38 -7.53
CA ILE A 39 22.63 -6.96 -6.33
C ILE A 39 24.03 -6.57 -6.80
N ARG A 40 24.43 -5.33 -6.49
CA ARG A 40 25.73 -4.77 -6.85
C ARG A 40 26.77 -5.01 -5.76
N ASP A 41 26.33 -4.98 -4.51
CA ASP A 41 27.22 -5.14 -3.36
C ASP A 41 26.47 -5.62 -2.11
N ILE A 42 27.20 -6.21 -1.17
CA ILE A 42 26.70 -6.74 0.09
C ILE A 42 27.66 -6.39 1.23
N LEU A 43 27.12 -5.88 2.34
CA LEU A 43 27.84 -5.65 3.59
C LEU A 43 27.16 -6.45 4.70
N VAL A 44 27.93 -7.15 5.53
CA VAL A 44 27.39 -7.92 6.66
C VAL A 44 28.06 -7.47 7.95
N ASP A 45 27.25 -7.16 8.96
CA ASP A 45 27.66 -6.88 10.33
C ASP A 45 27.04 -7.92 11.30
N SER A 46 27.24 -7.75 12.61
CA SER A 46 26.79 -8.72 13.62
C SER A 46 25.27 -8.83 13.75
N GLU A 47 24.53 -7.80 13.31
CA GLU A 47 23.08 -7.70 13.49
C GLU A 47 22.32 -7.68 12.16
N ASN A 48 22.98 -7.29 11.06
CA ASN A 48 22.36 -7.00 9.79
C ASN A 48 23.19 -7.48 8.60
N ALA A 49 22.49 -7.84 7.52
CA ALA A 49 23.05 -7.91 6.18
C ALA A 49 22.40 -6.82 5.32
N TRP A 50 23.23 -6.02 4.66
CA TRP A 50 22.84 -4.95 3.76
C TRP A 50 23.15 -5.37 2.33
N ALA A 51 22.22 -5.13 1.41
CA ALA A 51 22.43 -5.36 -0.02
C ALA A 51 22.03 -4.10 -0.80
N VAL A 52 22.89 -3.69 -1.73
CA VAL A 52 22.62 -2.56 -2.63
C VAL A 52 22.27 -3.11 -4.00
N SER A 53 21.20 -2.60 -4.61
CA SER A 53 20.75 -3.00 -5.94
C SER A 53 20.44 -1.79 -6.82
N ASN A 54 20.09 -2.03 -8.09
CA ASN A 54 19.63 -0.96 -8.99
C ASN A 54 18.31 -0.30 -8.53
N GLY A 55 17.59 -0.92 -7.59
CA GLY A 55 16.24 -0.55 -7.17
C GLY A 55 16.16 -0.07 -5.72
N GLY A 56 17.25 -0.12 -4.95
CA GLY A 56 17.34 0.44 -3.61
C GLY A 56 18.37 -0.27 -2.74
N VAL A 57 18.28 0.01 -1.44
CA VAL A 57 19.05 -0.69 -0.41
C VAL A 57 18.10 -1.58 0.38
N PHE A 58 18.54 -2.81 0.65
CA PHE A 58 17.81 -3.78 1.45
C PHE A 58 18.59 -4.06 2.72
N GLN A 59 17.90 -4.03 3.85
CA GLN A 59 18.42 -4.44 5.14
C GLN A 59 17.71 -5.74 5.55
N LEU A 60 18.46 -6.78 5.81
CA LEU A 60 18.01 -8.00 6.47
C LEU A 60 18.53 -7.96 7.91
N ARG A 61 17.64 -7.94 8.90
CA ARG A 61 18.02 -8.14 10.29
C ARG A 61 18.20 -9.62 10.56
N LEU A 62 19.38 -10.02 11.04
CA LEU A 62 19.73 -11.43 11.22
C LEU A 62 19.00 -12.09 12.41
N ALA A 63 18.54 -11.29 13.38
CA ALA A 63 17.88 -11.80 14.58
C ALA A 63 16.46 -12.35 14.33
N ASP A 64 15.72 -11.74 13.41
CA ASP A 64 14.30 -12.04 13.17
C ASP A 64 13.97 -12.23 11.68
N GLU A 65 15.00 -12.24 10.82
CA GLU A 65 14.91 -12.33 9.37
C GLU A 65 14.02 -11.25 8.73
N SER A 66 13.77 -10.14 9.44
CA SER A 66 12.97 -9.04 8.90
C SER A 66 13.73 -8.31 7.80
N VAL A 67 13.02 -8.01 6.71
CA VAL A 67 13.58 -7.29 5.55
C VAL A 67 12.95 -5.90 5.46
N THR A 68 13.81 -4.89 5.42
CA THR A 68 13.43 -3.49 5.17
C THR A 68 14.00 -3.04 3.83
N SER A 69 13.17 -2.45 2.98
CA SER A 69 13.60 -1.82 1.71
C SER A 69 13.64 -0.31 1.88
N ILE A 70 14.73 0.31 1.44
CA ILE A 70 14.92 1.76 1.43
C ILE A 70 15.14 2.18 -0.01
N THR A 71 14.25 3.03 -0.53
CA THR A 71 14.25 3.51 -1.91
C THR A 71 14.21 5.03 -1.96
N ASN A 72 14.19 5.60 -3.16
CA ASN A 72 14.18 7.04 -3.38
C ASN A 72 12.94 7.71 -2.73
N THR A 73 11.80 7.00 -2.70
CA THR A 73 10.58 7.50 -2.04
C THR A 73 10.68 7.48 -0.52
N ASP A 74 11.63 6.73 0.03
CA ASP A 74 11.89 6.63 1.46
C ASP A 74 12.99 7.61 1.93
N GLY A 75 13.54 8.42 1.01
CA GLY A 75 14.55 9.45 1.30
C GLY A 75 15.97 9.15 0.81
N LEU A 76 16.17 8.06 0.06
CA LEU A 76 17.45 7.79 -0.60
C LEU A 76 17.69 8.82 -1.73
N SER A 77 18.83 9.50 -1.73
CA SER A 77 19.09 10.60 -2.68
C SER A 77 19.18 10.15 -4.14
N ALA A 78 19.62 8.93 -4.39
CA ALA A 78 19.74 8.31 -5.71
C ALA A 78 19.85 6.78 -5.58
N ASN A 79 19.79 6.07 -6.71
CA ASN A 79 19.90 4.61 -6.85
C ASN A 79 20.91 4.24 -7.96
#